data_AF-A0A3M0G5W1-F1
#
_entry.id   AF-A0A3M0G5W1-F1
#
_cell.length_a   1.000
_cell.length_b   1.000
_cell.length_c   1.000
_cell.angle_alpha   90.00
_cell.angle_beta   90.00
_cell.angle_gamma   90.00
#
_symmetry.space_group_name_H-M   'P 1'
#
loop_
_entity.id
_entity.type
_entity.pdbx_description
1 polymer ?
#
loop_
_entity_poly.entity_id
_entity_poly.type
_entity_poly.pdbx_seq_one_letter_code
_entity_poly.pdbx_strand_id
1 'polypeptide(L)'
;MEGTADLLGVGSPDTAPSASTDSSAIGQEPGSLLSGNSSQIEAVIARAESAIGTPYVWGGGDNNGPTGGLRDGGVADSFGDYGRQGFDCSGLTKYAFAAAGLNLPHYSGAQYQMGKKVSRENIQRGDLIFYGPGGSQHVAIYLGNGQMIEAPQSGQNVQVSPVRWAGATPDVVRLL
;
A
#
# COMPACT_ATOMS: atom_id res chain seq x y z
N MET A 1 26.62 54.50 25.21
CA MET A 1 25.39 54.99 25.87
C MET A 1 25.31 56.48 25.60
N GLU A 2 24.72 56.81 24.46
CA GLU A 2 24.09 58.09 24.11
C GLU A 2 22.94 57.64 23.18
N GLY A 3 21.72 58.14 23.21
CA GLY A 3 21.13 59.26 23.91
C GLY A 3 19.83 59.55 23.13
N THR A 4 18.69 59.41 23.82
CA THR A 4 17.49 60.25 23.71
C THR A 4 16.94 60.64 22.32
N ALA A 5 15.69 60.29 22.05
CA ALA A 5 14.62 61.30 21.98
C ALA A 5 13.22 60.67 21.89
N ASP A 6 12.39 61.17 22.81
CA ASP A 6 10.94 61.08 22.97
C ASP A 6 10.17 61.74 21.81
N LEU A 7 8.95 61.29 21.50
CA LEU A 7 7.72 62.13 21.48
C LEU A 7 6.53 61.50 20.75
N LEU A 8 5.41 61.56 21.46
CA LEU A 8 4.04 61.16 21.12
C LEU A 8 3.38 62.12 20.12
N GLY A 9 2.41 61.63 19.32
CA GLY A 9 1.48 62.51 18.62
C GLY A 9 0.58 61.81 17.60
N VAL A 10 -0.71 61.71 17.95
CA VAL A 10 -1.81 61.01 17.27
C VAL A 10 -2.31 61.65 15.97
N GLY A 11 -2.94 60.86 15.08
CA GLY A 11 -3.88 61.34 14.07
C GLY A 11 -4.00 60.50 12.79
N SER A 12 -5.03 59.65 12.70
CA SER A 12 -5.51 59.07 11.42
C SER A 12 -6.39 60.09 10.67
N PRO A 13 -6.51 59.99 9.33
CA PRO A 13 -7.67 59.27 8.79
C PRO A 13 -7.40 58.45 7.50
N ASP A 14 -8.35 57.53 7.25
CA ASP A 14 -8.54 56.67 6.07
C ASP A 14 -8.33 57.33 4.71
N THR A 15 -7.73 56.57 3.78
CA THR A 15 -8.17 56.38 2.38
C THR A 15 -7.33 55.25 1.74
N ALA A 16 -7.96 54.10 1.42
CA ALA A 16 -7.42 53.04 0.56
C ALA A 16 -7.48 53.47 -0.94
N PRO A 17 -6.76 52.88 -1.93
CA PRO A 17 -6.70 51.43 -2.18
C PRO A 17 -5.40 50.85 -2.81
N SER A 18 -5.47 49.53 -3.08
CA SER A 18 -4.72 48.72 -4.07
C SER A 18 -3.54 47.85 -3.58
N ALA A 19 -3.91 46.60 -3.27
CA ALA A 19 -3.40 45.34 -3.82
C ALA A 19 -1.89 45.19 -4.09
N SER A 20 -1.26 44.31 -3.32
CA SER A 20 -0.30 43.33 -3.86
C SER A 20 -0.57 41.98 -3.19
N THR A 21 -0.99 41.05 -4.04
CA THR A 21 -1.22 39.63 -3.79
C THR A 21 0.11 38.92 -3.59
N ASP A 22 0.24 38.12 -2.53
CA ASP A 22 1.03 36.89 -2.60
C ASP A 22 0.13 35.71 -2.25
N SER A 23 -0.58 35.28 -3.29
CA SER A 23 -1.27 34.01 -3.32
C SER A 23 -0.27 32.95 -3.74
N SER A 24 0.46 32.37 -2.80
CA SER A 24 1.10 31.07 -3.01
C SER A 24 0.13 29.95 -2.64
N ALA A 25 -1.04 29.99 -3.28
CA ALA A 25 -1.89 28.82 -3.47
C ALA A 25 -1.30 28.06 -4.67
N ILE A 26 -0.39 27.12 -4.41
CA ILE A 26 0.07 26.21 -5.46
C ILE A 26 -1.08 25.26 -5.76
N GLY A 27 -1.75 25.52 -6.88
CA GLY A 27 -2.62 24.55 -7.54
C GLY A 27 -1.81 23.32 -7.87
N GLN A 28 -2.10 22.22 -7.18
CA GLN A 28 -1.54 20.91 -7.50
C GLN A 28 -2.27 20.39 -8.74
N GLU A 29 -1.64 20.56 -9.90
CA GLU A 29 -2.13 20.02 -11.18
C GLU A 29 -2.41 18.50 -11.03
N PRO A 30 -3.60 18.01 -11.41
CA PRO A 30 -3.97 16.61 -11.21
C PRO A 30 -3.01 15.61 -11.90
N GLY A 31 -2.26 16.03 -12.91
CA GLY A 31 -1.27 15.20 -13.60
C GLY A 31 -0.04 14.81 -12.76
N SER A 32 0.35 15.63 -11.77
CA SER A 32 1.52 15.35 -10.92
C SER A 32 1.24 14.22 -9.91
N LEU A 33 0.04 14.21 -9.34
CA LEU A 33 -0.41 13.16 -8.42
C LEU A 33 -0.58 11.81 -9.14
N LEU A 34 -1.14 11.81 -10.35
CA LEU A 34 -1.31 10.58 -11.14
C LEU A 34 0.04 9.97 -11.55
N SER A 35 1.03 10.81 -11.92
CA SER A 35 2.39 10.34 -12.21
C SER A 35 3.13 9.87 -10.95
N GLY A 36 2.85 10.48 -9.79
CA GLY A 36 3.38 10.04 -8.50
C GLY A 36 2.85 8.66 -8.10
N ASN A 37 1.54 8.46 -8.21
CA ASN A 37 0.90 7.19 -7.87
C ASN A 37 1.35 6.07 -8.82
N SER A 38 1.53 6.34 -10.12
CA SER A 38 2.04 5.32 -11.04
C SER A 38 3.47 4.90 -10.68
N SER A 39 4.34 5.84 -10.32
CA SER A 39 5.70 5.53 -9.86
C SER A 39 5.69 4.70 -8.57
N GLN A 40 4.79 4.99 -7.64
CA GLN A 40 4.65 4.23 -6.41
C GLN A 40 4.12 2.82 -6.69
N ILE A 41 3.13 2.65 -7.57
CA ILE A 41 2.59 1.35 -7.97
C ILE A 41 3.68 0.47 -8.58
N GLU A 42 4.50 1.01 -9.49
CA GLU A 42 5.60 0.23 -10.07
C GLU A 42 6.69 -0.12 -9.04
N ALA A 43 6.94 0.74 -8.03
CA ALA A 43 7.83 0.39 -6.93
C ALA A 43 7.27 -0.75 -6.06
N VAL A 44 5.95 -0.74 -5.78
CA VAL A 44 5.27 -1.83 -5.08
C VAL A 44 5.40 -3.13 -5.86
N ILE A 45 5.13 -3.10 -7.17
CA ILE A 45 5.15 -4.31 -7.99
C ILE A 45 6.57 -4.82 -8.18
N ALA A 46 7.55 -3.97 -8.47
CA ALA A 46 8.95 -4.38 -8.55
C ALA A 46 9.43 -5.04 -7.26
N ARG A 47 8.99 -4.51 -6.10
CA ARG A 47 9.30 -5.12 -4.80
C ARG A 47 8.62 -6.48 -4.63
N ALA A 48 7.36 -6.63 -5.02
CA ALA A 48 6.69 -7.93 -5.02
C ALA A 48 7.37 -8.94 -5.96
N GLU A 49 7.72 -8.52 -7.18
CA GLU A 49 8.39 -9.35 -8.19
C GLU A 49 9.77 -9.81 -7.73
N SER A 50 10.49 -8.97 -6.97
CA SER A 50 11.78 -9.36 -6.37
C SER A 50 11.67 -10.53 -5.37
N ALA A 51 10.47 -10.81 -4.86
CA ALA A 51 10.21 -11.92 -3.95
C ALA A 51 9.85 -13.23 -4.68
N ILE A 52 9.67 -13.23 -6.00
CA ILE A 52 9.33 -14.45 -6.77
C ILE A 52 10.36 -15.56 -6.48
N GLY A 53 9.86 -16.76 -6.23
CA GLY A 53 10.69 -17.91 -5.85
C GLY A 53 10.97 -18.01 -4.35
N THR A 54 10.66 -17.00 -3.55
CA THR A 54 10.73 -17.10 -2.08
C THR A 54 9.67 -18.10 -1.58
N PRO A 55 9.99 -19.00 -0.64
CA PRO A 55 9.02 -19.96 -0.12
C PRO A 55 7.80 -19.30 0.51
N TYR A 56 6.64 -19.94 0.39
CA TYR A 56 5.52 -19.65 1.26
C TYR A 56 5.85 -20.08 2.69
N VAL A 57 5.54 -19.20 3.65
CA VAL A 57 5.67 -19.47 5.08
C VAL A 57 4.48 -18.84 5.80
N TRP A 58 3.65 -19.66 6.44
CA TRP A 58 2.51 -19.18 7.23
C TRP A 58 2.93 -18.17 8.31
N GLY A 59 2.33 -16.97 8.31
CA GLY A 59 2.68 -15.88 9.21
C GLY A 59 3.97 -15.13 8.83
N GLY A 60 4.63 -15.50 7.73
CA GLY A 60 5.90 -14.93 7.29
C GLY A 60 5.74 -13.62 6.54
N GLY A 61 6.72 -12.73 6.69
CA GLY A 61 6.85 -11.46 5.99
C GLY A 61 6.66 -10.24 6.89
N ASP A 62 7.44 -9.20 6.67
CA ASP A 62 7.23 -7.87 7.27
C ASP A 62 7.55 -6.74 6.27
N ASN A 63 7.67 -5.50 6.76
CA ASN A 63 7.97 -4.35 5.89
C ASN A 63 9.37 -4.41 5.25
N ASN A 64 10.26 -5.29 5.72
CA ASN A 64 11.67 -5.36 5.34
C ASN A 64 12.00 -6.62 4.53
N GLY A 65 11.26 -7.73 4.71
CA GLY A 65 11.52 -8.94 3.95
C GLY A 65 10.80 -10.18 4.47
N PRO A 66 11.21 -11.38 4.01
CA PRO A 66 10.68 -12.63 4.51
C PRO A 66 11.08 -12.84 5.98
N THR A 67 10.19 -13.44 6.76
CA THR A 67 10.43 -13.71 8.19
C THR A 67 10.07 -15.15 8.54
N GLY A 68 10.39 -15.56 9.78
CA GLY A 68 10.04 -16.88 10.30
C GLY A 68 8.53 -17.08 10.41
N GLY A 69 8.07 -18.31 10.18
CA GLY A 69 6.66 -18.67 10.27
C GLY A 69 6.13 -18.84 11.69
N LEU A 70 4.80 -18.78 11.81
CA LEU A 70 4.07 -19.09 13.04
C LEU A 70 3.68 -20.57 13.06
N ARG A 71 3.58 -21.15 14.26
CA ARG A 71 3.02 -22.48 14.43
C ARG A 71 1.50 -22.42 14.39
N ASP A 72 0.90 -23.22 13.51
CA ASP A 72 -0.56 -23.36 13.41
C ASP A 72 -1.10 -24.70 13.97
N GLY A 73 -0.21 -25.64 14.31
CA GLY A 73 -0.58 -26.99 14.73
C GLY A 73 -1.23 -27.83 13.63
N GLY A 74 -1.16 -27.38 12.38
CA GLY A 74 -1.92 -27.90 11.25
C GLY A 74 -1.07 -28.11 10.01
N VAL A 75 -1.61 -27.69 8.86
CA VAL A 75 -0.99 -27.94 7.56
C VAL A 75 0.34 -27.21 7.47
N ALA A 76 0.44 -25.95 7.90
CA ALA A 76 1.69 -25.20 7.78
C ALA A 76 2.83 -25.86 8.59
N ASP A 77 2.52 -26.36 9.79
CA ASP A 77 3.47 -27.13 10.59
C ASP A 77 3.94 -28.42 9.90
N SER A 78 3.05 -29.13 9.18
CA SER A 78 3.42 -30.33 8.42
C SER A 78 4.38 -30.06 7.25
N PHE A 79 4.36 -28.83 6.72
CA PHE A 79 5.28 -28.35 5.69
C PHE A 79 6.55 -27.71 6.26
N GLY A 80 6.66 -27.56 7.59
CA GLY A 80 7.82 -26.98 8.26
C GLY A 80 7.92 -25.45 8.13
N ASP A 81 6.82 -24.75 7.91
CA ASP A 81 6.81 -23.30 7.70
C ASP A 81 7.41 -22.53 8.89
N TYR A 82 7.12 -22.95 10.12
CA TYR A 82 7.67 -22.34 11.35
C TYR A 82 9.21 -22.35 11.45
N GLY A 83 9.89 -23.20 10.67
CA GLY A 83 11.35 -23.36 10.67
C GLY A 83 12.06 -22.65 9.52
N ARG A 84 11.34 -21.89 8.69
CA ARG A 84 11.86 -21.28 7.46
C ARG A 84 11.52 -19.80 7.40
N GLN A 85 12.25 -19.07 6.56
CA GLN A 85 11.94 -17.68 6.23
C GLN A 85 11.19 -17.62 4.89
N GLY A 86 10.11 -16.86 4.86
CA GLY A 86 9.30 -16.69 3.66
C GLY A 86 8.18 -15.67 3.83
N PHE A 87 7.19 -15.76 2.95
CA PHE A 87 6.01 -14.90 2.97
C PHE A 87 4.73 -15.71 3.04
N ASP A 88 3.74 -15.24 3.80
CA ASP A 88 2.35 -15.54 3.51
C ASP A 88 1.74 -14.47 2.59
N CYS A 89 0.47 -14.64 2.22
CA CYS A 89 -0.21 -13.76 1.29
C CYS A 89 -0.25 -12.30 1.75
N SER A 90 -0.61 -12.06 3.01
CA SER A 90 -0.71 -10.72 3.59
C SER A 90 0.65 -10.13 3.98
N GLY A 91 1.64 -10.97 4.29
CA GLY A 91 3.02 -10.57 4.50
C GLY A 91 3.68 -10.09 3.21
N LEU A 92 3.41 -10.75 2.08
CA LEU A 92 3.89 -10.32 0.76
C LEU A 92 3.35 -8.95 0.37
N THR A 93 2.05 -8.71 0.53
CA THR A 93 1.45 -7.39 0.21
C THR A 93 1.99 -6.32 1.14
N LYS A 94 2.13 -6.61 2.42
CA LYS A 94 2.75 -5.72 3.42
C LYS A 94 4.17 -5.31 3.02
N TYR A 95 5.00 -6.29 2.66
CA TYR A 95 6.36 -6.06 2.18
C TYR A 95 6.39 -5.19 0.91
N ALA A 96 5.55 -5.50 -0.08
CA ALA A 96 5.50 -4.79 -1.34
C ALA A 96 5.09 -3.32 -1.14
N PHE A 97 3.99 -3.08 -0.43
CA PHE A 97 3.45 -1.74 -0.21
C PHE A 97 4.31 -0.85 0.70
N ALA A 98 5.21 -1.43 1.48
CA ALA A 98 6.23 -0.67 2.19
C ALA A 98 7.16 0.11 1.23
N ALA A 99 7.29 -0.28 -0.04
CA ALA A 99 8.01 0.51 -1.06
C ALA A 99 7.37 1.88 -1.32
N ALA A 100 6.05 1.98 -1.16
CA ALA A 100 5.29 3.22 -1.32
C ALA A 100 5.09 3.95 0.03
N GLY A 101 5.74 3.50 1.11
CA GLY A 101 5.60 4.07 2.45
C GLY A 101 4.32 3.66 3.18
N LEU A 102 3.56 2.67 2.68
CA LEU A 102 2.35 2.18 3.31
C LEU A 102 2.64 1.00 4.25
N ASN A 103 2.22 1.12 5.51
CA ASN A 103 2.35 0.06 6.50
C ASN A 103 1.03 -0.71 6.66
N LEU A 104 0.95 -1.89 6.04
CA LEU A 104 -0.26 -2.72 6.07
C LEU A 104 -0.28 -3.60 7.32
N PRO A 105 -1.46 -3.95 7.87
CA PRO A 105 -1.59 -4.98 8.88
C PRO A 105 -1.23 -6.34 8.29
N HIS A 106 -0.67 -7.24 9.10
CA HIS A 106 -0.35 -8.62 8.70
C HIS A 106 -1.57 -9.53 8.87
N TYR A 107 -2.64 -9.18 8.17
CA TYR A 107 -3.87 -9.98 8.08
C TYR A 107 -4.70 -9.52 6.88
N SER A 108 -5.00 -10.42 5.95
CA SER A 108 -5.69 -10.07 4.70
C SER A 108 -7.07 -9.47 4.95
N GLY A 109 -7.83 -9.95 5.93
CA GLY A 109 -9.15 -9.39 6.24
C GLY A 109 -9.07 -7.93 6.73
N ALA A 110 -8.01 -7.56 7.46
CA ALA A 110 -7.78 -6.17 7.87
C ALA A 110 -7.32 -5.31 6.69
N GLN A 111 -6.44 -5.84 5.83
CA GLN A 111 -6.04 -5.16 4.59
C GLN A 111 -7.23 -4.93 3.66
N TYR A 112 -8.18 -5.86 3.62
CA TYR A 112 -9.41 -5.68 2.84
C TYR A 112 -10.18 -4.46 3.31
N GLN A 113 -10.22 -4.14 4.61
CA GLN A 113 -10.92 -2.95 5.11
C GLN A 113 -10.18 -1.64 4.83
N MET A 114 -8.98 -1.68 4.24
CA MET A 114 -8.23 -0.49 3.88
C MET A 114 -8.69 0.05 2.51
N GLY A 115 -8.32 1.31 2.23
CA GLY A 115 -8.41 1.91 0.91
C GLY A 115 -9.80 2.05 0.32
N LYS A 116 -9.85 2.21 -1.00
CA LYS A 116 -11.09 2.36 -1.77
C LYS A 116 -11.52 1.02 -2.34
N LYS A 117 -12.80 0.68 -2.18
CA LYS A 117 -13.44 -0.43 -2.89
C LYS A 117 -13.62 -0.09 -4.36
N VAL A 118 -13.13 -0.96 -5.23
CA VAL A 118 -13.23 -0.82 -6.69
C VAL A 118 -13.86 -2.09 -7.24
N SER A 119 -14.83 -1.94 -8.14
CA SER A 119 -15.45 -3.09 -8.78
C SER A 119 -14.44 -3.81 -9.68
N ARG A 120 -14.61 -5.12 -9.88
CA ARG A 120 -13.66 -5.94 -10.66
C ARG A 120 -13.50 -5.46 -12.10
N GLU A 121 -14.51 -4.84 -12.67
CA GLU A 121 -14.50 -4.30 -14.04
C GLU A 121 -13.59 -3.08 -14.16
N ASN A 122 -13.32 -2.40 -13.03
CA ASN A 122 -12.49 -1.20 -12.95
C ASN A 122 -11.12 -1.48 -12.30
N ILE A 123 -10.75 -2.76 -12.17
CA ILE A 123 -9.48 -3.16 -11.59
C ILE A 123 -8.31 -2.62 -12.41
N GLN A 124 -7.31 -2.11 -11.71
CA GLN A 124 -6.08 -1.60 -12.28
C GLN A 124 -4.87 -2.29 -11.66
N ARG A 125 -3.79 -2.37 -12.43
CA ARG A 125 -2.49 -2.85 -11.95
C ARG A 125 -2.14 -2.15 -10.64
N GLY A 126 -1.75 -2.93 -9.63
CA GLY A 126 -1.51 -2.47 -8.26
C GLY A 126 -2.69 -2.68 -7.30
N ASP A 127 -3.92 -2.91 -7.78
CA ASP A 127 -5.05 -3.22 -6.91
C ASP A 127 -4.88 -4.57 -6.21
N LEU A 128 -5.42 -4.69 -5.00
CA LEU A 128 -5.39 -5.92 -4.20
C LEU A 128 -6.67 -6.74 -4.41
N ILE A 129 -6.51 -8.00 -4.80
CA ILE A 129 -7.60 -8.97 -4.96
C ILE A 129 -7.66 -9.81 -3.69
N PHE A 130 -8.84 -9.91 -3.09
CA PHE A 130 -9.06 -10.66 -1.86
C PHE A 130 -9.99 -11.85 -2.06
N TYR A 131 -9.84 -12.86 -1.21
CA TYR A 131 -10.61 -14.10 -1.26
C TYR A 131 -11.25 -14.43 0.08
N GLY A 132 -12.37 -15.16 -0.01
CA GLY A 132 -13.14 -15.63 1.13
C GLY A 132 -13.98 -14.54 1.81
N PRO A 133 -14.81 -14.92 2.79
CA PRO A 133 -15.66 -13.99 3.53
C PRO A 133 -14.84 -12.86 4.16
N GLY A 134 -15.18 -11.61 3.83
CA GLY A 134 -14.48 -10.43 4.32
C GLY A 134 -13.01 -10.31 3.89
N GLY A 135 -12.57 -11.04 2.85
CA GLY A 135 -11.18 -11.04 2.38
C GLY A 135 -10.21 -11.76 3.31
N SER A 136 -10.72 -12.61 4.21
CA SER A 136 -9.92 -13.26 5.27
C SER A 136 -9.13 -14.49 4.83
N GLN A 137 -9.36 -15.01 3.62
CA GLN A 137 -8.74 -16.27 3.19
C GLN A 137 -7.42 -16.07 2.46
N HIS A 138 -7.36 -15.07 1.56
CA HIS A 138 -6.18 -14.83 0.72
C HIS A 138 -6.18 -13.41 0.17
N VAL A 139 -4.99 -12.93 -0.20
CA VAL A 139 -4.79 -11.66 -0.90
C VAL A 139 -3.68 -11.78 -1.94
N ALA A 140 -3.83 -11.09 -3.08
CA ALA A 140 -2.86 -11.01 -4.16
C ALA A 140 -2.80 -9.60 -4.76
N ILE A 141 -1.68 -9.24 -5.39
CA ILE A 141 -1.52 -7.95 -6.09
C ILE A 141 -1.80 -8.15 -7.58
N TYR A 142 -2.74 -7.41 -8.15
CA TYR A 142 -3.06 -7.48 -9.57
C TYR A 142 -1.96 -6.83 -10.41
N LEU A 143 -1.49 -7.53 -11.44
CA LEU A 143 -0.41 -7.08 -12.32
C LEU A 143 -0.91 -6.47 -13.64
N GLY A 144 -2.23 -6.48 -13.88
CA GLY A 144 -2.78 -6.23 -15.21
C GLY A 144 -2.91 -7.53 -16.02
N ASN A 145 -3.58 -7.44 -17.18
CA ASN A 145 -3.70 -8.55 -18.15
C ASN A 145 -4.19 -9.89 -17.56
N GLY A 146 -5.06 -9.83 -16.55
CA GLY A 146 -5.57 -11.05 -15.89
C GLY A 146 -4.52 -11.83 -15.10
N GLN A 147 -3.41 -11.21 -14.71
CA GLN A 147 -2.34 -11.80 -13.89
C GLN A 147 -2.30 -11.17 -12.50
N MET A 148 -1.83 -11.94 -11.52
CA MET A 148 -1.58 -11.47 -10.15
C MET A 148 -0.32 -12.12 -9.58
N ILE A 149 0.34 -11.44 -8.65
CA ILE A 149 1.43 -12.00 -7.85
C ILE A 149 0.93 -12.35 -6.45
N GLU A 150 1.34 -13.51 -5.96
CA GLU A 150 0.86 -14.07 -4.70
C GLU A 150 1.89 -14.97 -4.02
N ALA A 151 1.75 -15.13 -2.70
CA ALA A 151 2.31 -16.23 -1.94
C ALA A 151 1.16 -17.22 -1.64
N PRO A 152 1.00 -18.30 -2.41
CA PRO A 152 -0.29 -19.00 -2.52
C PRO A 152 -0.64 -19.88 -1.31
N GLN A 153 0.26 -20.78 -0.89
CA GLN A 153 0.04 -21.73 0.21
C GLN A 153 1.32 -22.51 0.53
N SER A 154 1.33 -23.22 1.67
CA SER A 154 2.44 -24.07 2.10
C SER A 154 2.87 -25.08 1.02
N GLY A 155 4.19 -25.26 0.90
CA GLY A 155 4.81 -26.12 -0.12
C GLY A 155 4.98 -25.47 -1.50
N GLN A 156 4.53 -24.23 -1.68
CA GLN A 156 4.72 -23.44 -2.90
C GLN A 156 5.57 -22.20 -2.62
N ASN A 157 5.85 -21.42 -3.66
CA ASN A 157 6.68 -20.21 -3.60
C ASN A 157 5.89 -19.01 -4.11
N VAL A 158 6.37 -17.81 -3.82
CA VAL A 158 5.86 -16.57 -4.42
C VAL A 158 5.95 -16.69 -5.94
N GLN A 159 4.85 -16.41 -6.63
CA GLN A 159 4.73 -16.64 -8.06
C GLN A 159 3.72 -15.70 -8.70
N VAL A 160 3.79 -15.60 -10.03
CA VAL A 160 2.74 -15.01 -10.85
C VAL A 160 1.75 -16.09 -11.26
N SER A 161 0.46 -15.80 -11.12
CA SER A 161 -0.64 -16.70 -11.46
C SER A 161 -1.70 -15.95 -12.28
N PRO A 162 -2.48 -16.66 -13.11
CA PRO A 162 -3.74 -16.13 -13.62
C PRO A 162 -4.68 -15.75 -12.47
N VAL A 163 -5.40 -14.64 -12.62
CA VAL A 163 -6.41 -14.23 -11.63
C VAL A 163 -7.50 -15.27 -11.52
N ARG A 164 -7.79 -15.67 -10.28
CA ARG A 164 -8.92 -16.53 -9.94
C ARG A 164 -10.07 -15.66 -9.46
N TRP A 165 -11.21 -15.66 -10.16
CA TRP A 165 -12.40 -14.90 -9.72
C TRP A 165 -13.34 -15.71 -8.84
N ALA A 166 -13.26 -17.03 -8.90
CA ALA A 166 -13.99 -17.91 -7.99
C ALA A 166 -13.47 -17.69 -6.55
N GLY A 167 -14.39 -17.45 -5.62
CA GLY A 167 -14.05 -17.18 -4.21
C GLY A 167 -13.49 -15.78 -3.93
N ALA A 168 -13.26 -14.95 -4.96
CA ALA A 168 -12.84 -13.57 -4.77
C ALA A 168 -13.98 -12.73 -4.18
N THR A 169 -13.64 -11.67 -3.44
CA THR A 169 -14.60 -10.67 -2.95
C THR A 169 -15.25 -9.89 -4.09
N PRO A 170 -16.47 -9.34 -3.92
CA PRO A 170 -17.14 -8.55 -4.97
C PRO A 170 -16.29 -7.38 -5.49
N ASP A 171 -15.59 -6.72 -4.57
CA ASP A 171 -14.70 -5.61 -4.86
C ASP A 171 -13.24 -5.97 -4.61
N VAL A 172 -12.35 -5.31 -5.35
CA VAL A 172 -10.92 -5.22 -5.04
C VAL A 172 -10.64 -3.97 -4.19
N VAL A 173 -9.41 -3.83 -3.69
CA VAL A 173 -8.99 -2.64 -2.93
C VAL A 173 -7.91 -1.89 -3.68
N ARG A 174 -8.12 -0.59 -3.85
CA ARG A 174 -7.12 0.35 -4.33
C ARG A 174 -6.54 1.15 -3.17
N LEU A 175 -5.22 1.14 -3.03
CA LEU A 175 -4.48 1.87 -1.99
C LEU A 175 -3.75 3.12 -2.50
N LEU A 176 -3.50 3.21 -3.82
CA LEU A 176 -2.79 4.30 -4.51
C LEU A 176 -3.58 4.75 -5.74
#